data_AF-T1HAN7-F1
#
_entry.id   AF-T1HAN7-F1
#
_cell.length_a   1.000
_cell.length_b   1.000
_cell.length_c   1.000
_cell.angle_alpha   90.00
_cell.angle_beta   90.00
_cell.angle_gamma   90.00
#
_symmetry.space_group_name_H-M   'P 1'
#
loop_
_entity.id
_entity.type
_entity.pdbx_description
1 polymer ?
#
loop_
_entity_poly.entity_id
_entity_poly.type
_entity_poly.pdbx_seq_one_letter_code
_entity_poly.pdbx_strand_id
1 'polypeptide(L)'
;MSGEFVTLTYNLDAQIGESSACATALLCGVKANFETVGLDINGKFSNCASSFKARVDSLIDWAQHEGMANIIRTQILGHFFEDKNFKLRHFFKGKATGLVTNTRVTHATPAAAYAHSASRYWEDDAKIPPLSRRSCKDIARQLVEDEPGRNINVST
;
A
#
# COMPACT_ATOMS: atom_id res chain seq x y z
N MET A 1 -32.71 13.20 0.47
CA MET A 1 -32.10 12.35 1.51
C MET A 1 -30.59 12.48 1.36
N SER A 2 -29.97 13.37 2.13
CA SER A 2 -28.51 13.48 2.22
C SER A 2 -28.02 12.28 3.02
N GLY A 3 -27.53 11.23 2.34
CA GLY A 3 -26.91 10.10 3.02
C GLY A 3 -25.61 10.56 3.69
N GLU A 4 -25.61 10.62 5.02
CA GLU A 4 -24.36 10.76 5.77
C GLU A 4 -23.54 9.48 5.59
N PHE A 5 -22.34 9.63 5.03
CA PHE A 5 -21.40 8.52 4.86
C PHE A 5 -20.54 8.41 6.12
N VAL A 6 -20.88 7.49 7.01
CA VAL A 6 -20.12 7.25 8.24
C VAL A 6 -19.06 6.18 7.97
N THR A 7 -17.79 6.57 7.97
CA THR A 7 -16.65 5.65 7.82
C THR A 7 -16.27 5.07 9.19
N LEU A 8 -16.43 3.75 9.36
CA LEU A 8 -16.04 3.06 10.58
C LEU A 8 -14.52 2.85 10.60
N THR A 9 -13.84 3.37 11.63
CA THR A 9 -12.36 3.43 11.72
C THR A 9 -11.74 2.39 12.64
N TYR A 10 -12.50 1.41 13.14
CA TYR A 10 -11.95 0.39 14.03
C TYR A 10 -10.99 -0.55 13.27
N ASN A 11 -9.88 -0.88 13.92
CA ASN A 11 -8.95 -1.91 13.47
C ASN A 11 -9.51 -3.29 13.85
N LEU A 12 -8.94 -4.36 13.29
CA LEU A 12 -9.40 -5.73 13.61
C LEU A 12 -9.15 -6.15 15.06
N ASP A 13 -8.10 -5.61 15.67
CA ASP A 13 -7.60 -5.94 17.00
C ASP A 13 -7.71 -4.76 17.99
N ALA A 14 -8.11 -3.57 17.53
CA ALA A 14 -8.28 -2.38 18.37
C ALA A 14 -9.50 -1.55 17.93
N GLN A 15 -10.35 -1.16 18.90
CA GLN A 15 -11.49 -0.28 18.64
C GLN A 15 -11.08 1.17 18.32
N ILE A 16 -9.88 1.58 18.76
CA ILE A 16 -9.30 2.89 18.47
C ILE A 16 -8.56 2.81 17.14
N GLY A 17 -9.06 3.55 16.16
CA GLY A 17 -8.44 3.64 14.84
C GLY A 17 -7.05 4.23 14.90
N GLU A 18 -6.11 3.53 14.29
CA GLU A 18 -4.72 3.95 14.19
C GLU A 18 -4.43 4.40 12.75
N SER A 19 -3.61 5.42 12.57
CA SER A 19 -3.35 6.03 11.26
C SER A 19 -2.91 5.04 10.19
N SER A 20 -2.11 4.02 10.52
CA SER A 20 -1.60 3.00 9.59
C SER A 20 -2.69 2.03 9.13
N ALA A 21 -3.44 1.47 10.08
CA ALA A 21 -4.50 0.52 9.77
C ALA A 21 -5.67 1.21 9.04
N CYS A 22 -6.03 2.43 9.44
CA CYS A 22 -7.00 3.25 8.73
C CYS A 22 -6.52 3.63 7.32
N ALA A 23 -5.23 4.00 7.16
CA ALA A 23 -4.69 4.31 5.83
C ALA A 23 -4.66 3.08 4.92
N THR A 24 -4.34 1.90 5.45
CA THR A 24 -4.40 0.64 4.70
C THR A 24 -5.86 0.32 4.28
N ALA A 25 -6.82 0.53 5.17
CA ALA A 25 -8.25 0.37 4.83
C ALA A 25 -8.72 1.36 3.75
N LEU A 26 -8.26 2.60 3.80
CA LEU A 26 -8.64 3.64 2.84
C LEU A 26 -7.94 3.50 1.48
N LEU A 27 -6.67 3.09 1.46
CA LEU A 27 -5.84 3.08 0.26
C LEU A 27 -5.73 1.71 -0.41
N CYS A 28 -5.79 0.62 0.37
CA CYS A 28 -5.74 -0.77 -0.12
C CYS A 28 -7.11 -1.45 -0.08
N GLY A 29 -8.11 -0.86 0.59
CA GLY A 29 -9.47 -1.43 0.68
C GLY A 29 -9.60 -2.65 1.59
N VAL A 30 -8.57 -2.96 2.38
CA VAL A 30 -8.56 -4.08 3.33
C VAL A 30 -8.28 -3.61 4.75
N LYS A 31 -8.93 -4.21 5.74
CA LYS A 31 -8.63 -3.90 7.14
C LYS A 31 -7.31 -4.56 7.53
N ALA A 32 -6.46 -3.79 8.20
CA ALA A 32 -5.19 -4.26 8.73
C ALA A 32 -5.25 -4.42 10.26
N ASN A 33 -4.26 -5.12 10.79
CA ASN A 33 -4.02 -5.18 12.23
C ASN A 33 -3.33 -3.90 12.73
N PHE A 34 -3.34 -3.68 14.05
CA PHE A 34 -2.72 -2.54 14.69
C PHE A 34 -1.22 -2.48 14.37
N GLU A 35 -0.72 -1.27 14.10
CA GLU A 35 0.66 -0.92 13.80
C GLU A 35 1.25 -1.56 12.52
N THR A 36 0.47 -2.27 11.71
CA THR A 36 0.93 -2.78 10.40
C THR A 36 0.58 -1.82 9.26
N VAL A 37 1.41 -1.79 8.21
CA VAL A 37 1.27 -0.87 7.07
C VAL A 37 1.19 -1.69 5.79
N GLY A 38 0.13 -1.51 5.00
CA GLY A 38 -0.02 -2.18 3.70
C GLY A 38 -0.07 -3.70 3.82
N LEU A 39 -0.57 -4.24 4.94
CA LEU A 39 -0.73 -5.67 5.16
C LEU A 39 -2.19 -6.02 5.49
N ASP A 40 -2.62 -7.19 5.03
CA ASP A 40 -3.88 -7.81 5.44
C ASP A 40 -3.79 -8.37 6.87
N ILE A 41 -4.90 -8.94 7.37
CA ILE A 41 -5.08 -9.57 8.68
C ILE A 41 -4.04 -10.63 9.03
N ASN A 42 -3.40 -11.22 8.01
CA ASN A 42 -2.37 -12.24 8.17
C ASN A 42 -1.02 -11.66 8.60
N GLY A 43 -0.80 -10.35 8.39
CA GLY A 43 0.39 -9.63 8.81
C GLY A 43 0.34 -9.37 10.31
N LYS A 44 1.32 -9.90 11.06
CA LYS A 44 1.41 -9.74 12.51
C LYS A 44 2.40 -8.64 12.87
N PHE A 45 2.01 -7.83 13.86
CA PHE A 45 2.87 -6.77 14.39
C PHE A 45 4.25 -7.29 14.80
N SER A 46 5.30 -6.55 14.44
CA SER A 46 6.70 -6.87 14.73
C SER A 46 7.22 -8.21 14.16
N ASN A 47 6.44 -8.90 13.31
CA ASN A 47 6.85 -10.15 12.67
C ASN A 47 7.08 -9.96 11.17
N CYS A 48 8.32 -9.63 10.82
CA CYS A 48 8.79 -9.45 9.45
C CYS A 48 8.41 -10.60 8.49
N ALA A 49 8.50 -11.86 8.92
CA ALA A 49 8.24 -13.00 8.05
C ALA A 49 6.78 -13.06 7.59
N SER A 50 5.85 -12.59 8.42
CA SER A 50 4.42 -12.54 8.08
C SER A 50 4.11 -11.49 7.00
N SER A 51 4.93 -10.43 6.88
CA SER A 51 4.73 -9.35 5.92
C SER A 51 4.84 -9.80 4.48
N PHE A 52 5.64 -10.82 4.17
CA PHE A 52 5.85 -11.27 2.78
C PHE A 52 4.61 -11.90 2.16
N LYS A 53 3.82 -12.64 2.96
CA LYS A 53 2.62 -13.34 2.46
C LYS A 53 1.35 -12.50 2.57
N ALA A 54 1.35 -11.47 3.41
CA ALA A 54 0.19 -10.65 3.73
C ALA A 54 0.16 -9.29 3.01
N ARG A 55 1.00 -9.07 1.99
CA ARG A 55 1.03 -7.82 1.22
C ARG A 55 -0.27 -7.61 0.47
N VAL A 56 -0.71 -6.36 0.39
CA VAL A 56 -1.93 -5.96 -0.31
C VAL A 56 -1.68 -4.78 -1.22
N ASP A 57 -2.13 -4.89 -2.45
CA ASP A 57 -1.93 -3.84 -3.44
C ASP A 57 -2.76 -2.60 -3.07
N SER A 58 -2.13 -1.43 -3.16
CA SER A 58 -2.77 -0.14 -2.95
C SER A 58 -3.39 0.41 -4.24
N LEU A 59 -4.16 1.49 -4.11
CA LEU A 59 -4.66 2.24 -5.27
C LEU A 59 -3.52 2.78 -6.16
N ILE A 60 -2.36 3.11 -5.58
CA ILE A 60 -1.18 3.58 -6.34
C ILE A 60 -0.58 2.42 -7.14
N ASP A 61 -0.49 1.23 -6.54
CA ASP A 61 -0.07 0.02 -7.26
C ASP A 61 -0.93 -0.20 -8.50
N TRP A 62 -2.25 -0.07 -8.36
CA TRP A 62 -3.17 -0.25 -9.47
C TRP A 62 -3.00 0.81 -10.56
N ALA A 63 -2.76 2.06 -10.18
CA ALA A 63 -2.52 3.15 -11.12
C ALA A 63 -1.20 2.97 -11.90
N GLN A 64 -0.16 2.43 -11.28
CA GLN A 64 1.15 2.22 -11.90
C GLN A 64 1.26 0.89 -12.67
N HIS A 65 0.74 -0.21 -12.13
CA HIS A 65 0.87 -1.57 -12.69
C HIS A 65 0.23 -1.69 -14.08
N GLU A 66 -0.92 -1.03 -14.31
CA GLU A 66 -1.55 -1.02 -15.64
C GLU A 66 -0.86 -0.07 -16.63
N GLY A 67 0.02 0.82 -16.18
CA GLY A 67 0.94 1.60 -17.03
C GLY A 67 2.06 0.73 -17.61
N MET A 68 2.65 -0.15 -16.79
CA MET A 68 3.72 -1.08 -17.21
C MET A 68 3.19 -2.27 -18.04
N ALA A 69 1.96 -2.72 -17.78
CA ALA A 69 1.36 -3.82 -18.54
C ALA A 69 1.18 -3.52 -20.04
N ASN A 70 1.12 -2.25 -20.46
CA ASN A 70 1.02 -1.87 -21.88
C ASN A 70 2.35 -1.91 -22.64
N ILE A 71 3.47 -2.23 -22.00
CA ILE A 71 4.74 -2.46 -22.71
C ILE A 71 4.88 -3.92 -23.12
N ILE A 72 4.22 -4.86 -22.41
CA ILE A 72 4.34 -6.31 -22.66
C ILE A 72 3.05 -6.90 -23.27
N ARG A 73 1.88 -6.34 -22.98
CA ARG A 73 0.57 -6.91 -23.39
C ARG A 73 0.12 -6.51 -24.81
N THR A 74 0.79 -5.56 -25.46
CA THR A 74 0.43 -5.11 -26.82
C THR A 74 0.97 -6.01 -27.93
N GLN A 75 1.80 -7.02 -27.62
CA GLN A 75 2.35 -7.92 -28.63
C GLN A 75 1.62 -9.26 -28.75
N ILE A 76 0.95 -9.78 -27.70
CA ILE A 76 0.38 -11.14 -27.71
C ILE A 76 -0.92 -11.19 -26.88
N LEU A 77 -2.04 -11.52 -27.54
CA LEU A 77 -3.37 -11.87 -27.02
C LEU A 77 -4.39 -10.74 -26.80
N GLY A 78 -4.99 -10.32 -27.91
CA GLY A 78 -6.25 -9.56 -27.98
C GLY A 78 -7.52 -10.39 -27.80
N HIS A 79 -7.50 -11.51 -27.07
CA HIS A 79 -8.70 -12.33 -26.85
C HIS A 79 -8.61 -13.06 -25.51
N PHE A 80 -9.05 -12.44 -24.41
CA PHE A 80 -9.71 -13.09 -23.26
C PHE A 80 -9.89 -12.07 -22.12
N PHE A 81 -11.03 -12.14 -21.43
CA PHE A 81 -11.51 -11.31 -20.31
C PHE A 81 -12.32 -10.05 -20.68
N GLU A 82 -13.54 -10.30 -21.16
CA GLU A 82 -14.69 -9.44 -20.89
C GLU A 82 -15.14 -9.63 -19.43
N ASP A 83 -14.82 -8.67 -18.56
CA ASP A 83 -15.49 -8.51 -17.27
C ASP A 83 -16.04 -7.08 -17.18
N LYS A 84 -17.33 -6.93 -16.88
CA LYS A 84 -18.06 -5.65 -16.85
C LYS A 84 -17.60 -4.65 -15.77
N ASN A 85 -16.54 -4.97 -15.03
CA ASN A 85 -15.80 -4.06 -14.14
C ASN A 85 -14.59 -3.37 -14.82
N PHE A 86 -14.40 -3.58 -16.13
CA PHE A 86 -13.33 -3.00 -16.95
C PHE A 86 -13.34 -1.45 -17.02
N LYS A 87 -14.50 -0.81 -16.81
CA LYS A 87 -14.67 0.64 -17.02
C LYS A 87 -13.93 1.51 -15.98
N LEU A 88 -13.71 1.02 -14.75
CA LEU A 88 -12.92 1.74 -13.74
C LEU A 88 -11.41 1.51 -13.89
N ARG A 89 -10.98 0.31 -14.29
CA ARG A 89 -9.57 -0.04 -14.45
C ARG A 89 -8.87 0.79 -15.53
N HIS A 90 -9.58 1.03 -16.65
CA HIS A 90 -9.07 1.86 -17.73
C HIS A 90 -8.88 3.34 -17.36
N PHE A 91 -9.59 3.85 -16.34
CA PHE A 91 -9.51 5.27 -15.97
C PHE A 91 -8.16 5.64 -15.33
N PHE A 92 -7.47 4.70 -14.69
CA PHE A 92 -6.20 4.96 -14.01
C PHE A 92 -4.94 4.61 -14.84
N LYS A 93 -5.14 4.16 -16.08
CA LYS A 93 -4.10 3.66 -16.99
C LYS A 93 -2.95 4.66 -17.21
N GLY A 94 -1.74 4.31 -16.78
CA GLY A 94 -0.51 5.06 -17.06
C GLY A 94 -0.49 6.48 -16.48
N LYS A 95 -1.29 6.72 -15.43
CA LYS A 95 -1.34 8.03 -14.78
C LYS A 95 -0.12 8.20 -13.86
N ALA A 96 0.45 9.39 -13.87
CA ALA A 96 1.44 9.77 -12.87
C ALA A 96 0.80 9.71 -11.48
N THR A 97 1.54 9.17 -10.51
CA THR A 97 1.11 9.07 -9.11
C THR A 97 2.00 9.96 -8.25
N GLY A 98 1.43 10.50 -7.18
CA GLY A 98 2.07 11.46 -6.29
C GLY A 98 1.44 11.40 -4.90
N LEU A 99 2.27 11.60 -3.87
CA LEU A 99 1.84 11.66 -2.48
C LEU A 99 2.26 13.02 -1.91
N VAL A 100 1.32 13.73 -1.30
CA VAL A 100 1.58 15.02 -0.65
C VAL A 100 1.18 14.89 0.80
N THR A 101 2.07 15.23 1.73
CA THR A 101 1.80 15.14 3.16
C THR A 101 2.56 16.21 3.92
N ASN A 102 2.01 16.71 5.02
CA ASN A 102 2.73 17.58 5.95
C ASN A 102 3.53 16.78 7.01
N THR A 103 3.46 15.44 6.96
CA THR A 103 4.24 14.53 7.82
C THR A 103 5.43 13.96 7.07
N ARG A 104 6.25 13.12 7.72
CA ARG A 104 7.32 12.40 7.00
C ARG A 104 6.71 11.51 5.92
N VAL A 105 7.35 11.43 4.75
CA VAL A 105 6.91 10.54 3.66
C VAL A 105 6.90 9.06 4.03
N THR A 106 7.68 8.68 5.05
CA THR A 106 7.76 7.36 5.68
C THR A 106 6.75 7.15 6.81
N HIS A 107 5.99 8.19 7.17
CA HIS A 107 4.97 8.09 8.21
C HIS A 107 3.87 7.10 7.78
N ALA A 108 3.18 6.50 8.75
CA ALA A 108 2.16 5.47 8.55
C ALA A 108 1.14 5.77 7.42
N THR A 109 0.66 7.01 7.34
CA THR A 109 -0.37 7.41 6.37
C THR A 109 0.13 7.42 4.92
N PRO A 110 1.20 8.15 4.57
CA PRO A 110 1.78 8.06 3.22
C PRO A 110 2.39 6.68 2.93
N ALA A 111 2.97 6.02 3.94
CA ALA A 111 3.59 4.70 3.78
C ALA A 111 2.60 3.61 3.35
N ALA A 112 1.34 3.66 3.81
CA ALA A 112 0.32 2.68 3.42
C ALA A 112 0.01 2.67 1.91
N ALA A 113 0.42 3.71 1.18
CA ALA A 113 0.23 3.81 -0.25
C ALA A 113 1.30 3.08 -1.08
N TYR A 114 2.41 2.66 -0.48
CA TYR A 114 3.53 2.04 -1.21
C TYR A 114 4.32 0.99 -0.43
N ALA A 115 4.24 0.98 0.90
CA ALA A 115 5.06 0.12 1.75
C ALA A 115 4.23 -1.02 2.36
N HIS A 116 4.89 -2.15 2.56
CA HIS A 116 4.39 -3.32 3.25
C HIS A 116 5.31 -3.65 4.42
N SER A 117 4.86 -3.32 5.64
CA SER A 117 5.67 -3.51 6.85
C SER A 117 4.84 -4.05 8.02
N ALA A 118 5.43 -4.98 8.78
CA ALA A 118 4.88 -5.48 10.04
C ALA A 118 4.90 -4.44 11.17
N SER A 119 5.56 -3.30 10.98
CA SER A 119 5.52 -2.19 11.92
C SER A 119 5.63 -0.86 11.20
N ARG A 120 4.72 0.06 11.53
CA ARG A 120 4.76 1.46 11.08
C ARG A 120 6.00 2.22 11.55
N TYR A 121 6.66 1.75 12.61
CA TYR A 121 7.83 2.42 13.17
C TYR A 121 9.11 2.06 12.43
N TRP A 122 9.09 1.07 11.54
CA TRP A 122 10.22 0.67 10.70
C TRP A 122 10.40 1.65 9.53
N GLU A 123 10.42 2.94 9.85
CA GLU A 123 10.62 4.04 8.90
C GLU A 123 12.02 4.00 8.27
N ASP A 124 13.01 3.65 9.09
CA ASP A 124 14.43 3.51 8.74
C ASP A 124 14.98 2.16 9.23
N ASP A 125 16.19 1.83 8.78
CA ASP A 125 16.90 0.61 9.16
C ASP A 125 17.26 0.56 10.66
N ALA A 126 17.54 1.72 11.27
CA ALA A 126 17.86 1.83 12.69
C ALA A 126 16.68 1.40 13.59
N LYS A 127 15.43 1.64 13.18
CA LYS A 127 14.21 1.23 13.89
C LYS A 127 13.85 -0.24 13.74
N ILE A 128 14.40 -0.94 12.74
CA ILE A 128 14.15 -2.37 12.57
C ILE A 128 14.98 -3.17 13.60
N PRO A 129 14.43 -4.20 14.24
CA PRO A 129 15.19 -5.11 15.09
C PRO A 129 16.36 -5.78 14.33
N PRO A 130 17.55 -5.97 14.93
CA PRO A 130 18.72 -6.51 14.24
C PRO A 130 18.48 -7.85 13.54
N LEU A 131 17.62 -8.70 14.12
CA LEU A 131 17.25 -10.01 13.56
C LEU A 131 16.45 -9.91 12.26
N SER A 132 15.69 -8.83 12.07
CA SER A 132 14.81 -8.62 10.91
C SER A 132 15.39 -7.66 9.86
N ARG A 133 16.44 -6.89 10.19
CA ARG A 133 17.10 -5.95 9.26
C ARG A 133 17.63 -6.59 7.98
N ARG A 134 17.96 -7.89 8.02
CA ARG A 134 18.51 -8.60 6.86
C ARG A 134 17.44 -9.07 5.88
N SER A 135 16.23 -9.34 6.39
CA SER A 135 15.14 -9.91 5.60
C SER A 135 14.12 -8.84 5.21
N CYS A 136 13.72 -7.98 6.15
CA CYS A 136 12.78 -6.90 5.88
C CYS A 136 13.46 -5.60 5.50
N LYS A 137 12.91 -4.95 4.48
CA LYS A 137 13.25 -3.58 4.10
C LYS A 137 12.46 -2.61 4.98
N ASP A 138 13.11 -1.53 5.38
CA ASP A 138 12.47 -0.36 5.98
C ASP A 138 11.57 0.38 4.97
N ILE A 139 10.65 1.19 5.49
CA ILE A 139 9.68 1.93 4.68
C ILE A 139 10.39 2.90 3.72
N ALA A 140 11.45 3.60 4.17
CA ALA A 140 12.21 4.49 3.29
C ALA A 140 12.83 3.72 2.11
N ARG A 141 13.40 2.55 2.37
CA ARG A 141 13.98 1.71 1.33
C ARG A 141 12.93 1.15 0.37
N GLN A 142 11.74 0.79 0.86
CA GLN A 142 10.63 0.41 -0.01
C GLN A 142 10.16 1.56 -0.90
N LEU A 143 10.19 2.81 -0.42
CA LEU A 143 9.85 3.99 -1.23
C LEU A 143 10.78 4.16 -2.44
N VAL A 144 12.07 3.84 -2.31
CA VAL A 144 13.06 4.13 -3.36
C VAL A 144 13.39 2.90 -4.22
N GLU A 145 13.31 1.69 -3.64
CA GLU A 145 13.71 0.46 -4.32
C GLU A 145 12.54 -0.34 -4.91
N ASP A 146 11.37 -0.32 -4.26
CA ASP A 146 10.25 -1.18 -4.61
C ASP A 146 9.17 -0.40 -5.38
N GLU A 147 8.42 -1.12 -6.23
CA GLU A 147 7.18 -0.61 -6.79
C GLU A 147 6.07 -0.77 -5.73
N PRO A 148 5.20 0.24 -5.54
CA PRO A 148 5.00 1.38 -6.43
C PRO A 148 5.82 2.63 -6.04
N GLY A 149 6.54 2.58 -4.92
CA GLY A 149 7.22 3.75 -4.34
C GLY A 149 8.18 4.44 -5.30
N ARG A 150 9.00 3.66 -6.00
CA ARG A 150 10.06 4.17 -6.89
C ARG A 150 9.54 5.02 -8.05
N ASN A 151 8.29 4.81 -8.47
CA ASN A 151 7.66 5.49 -9.59
C ASN A 151 6.70 6.64 -9.17
N ILE A 152 6.76 7.06 -7.90
CA ILE A 152 6.00 8.21 -7.40
C ILE A 152 6.74 9.50 -7.76
N ASN A 153 6.11 10.37 -8.55
CA ASN A 153 6.74 11.57 -9.12
C ASN A 153 6.76 12.78 -8.17
N VAL A 154 5.92 12.82 -7.14
CA VAL A 154 5.83 13.96 -6.21
C VAL A 154 5.78 13.45 -4.78
N SER A 155 6.67 13.97 -3.94
CA SER A 155 6.71 13.74 -2.49
C SER A 155 7.19 15.02 -1.79
N THR A 156 6.26 15.85 -1.31
CA THR A 156 6.53 17.06 -0.49
C THR A 156 5.46 17.27 0.56
#